data_AF-A0A1Y1LBJ9-F1
#
_entry.id   AF-A0A1Y1LBJ9-F1
#
_cell.length_a   1.000
_cell.length_b   1.000
_cell.length_c   1.000
_cell.angle_alpha   90.00
_cell.angle_beta   90.00
_cell.angle_gamma   90.00
#
_symmetry.space_group_name_H-M   'P 1'
#
loop_
_entity.id
_entity.type
_entity.pdbx_description
1 polymer ?
#
loop_
_entity_poly.entity_id
_entity_poly.type
_entity_poly.pdbx_seq_one_letter_code
_entity_poly.pdbx_strand_id
1 'polypeptide(L)'
;SSALQNPAFDCRIGFRFFGPVSHDDFHSLTRGHLIMEDVEPFLGPEVAKTHTGSYATHFTHADLAPRNIMVRNGRIAAIIDWGFSGWYPEYWEFTKVHYNMFLGQDLWVENIRLILPGYETELAAERILWRRLPEPGTISGTFSNPHVRTKGSTPSAEWLKKRAGLKSTDLWSLALARGKYDTAGVT
;
A
#
# COMPACT_ATOMS: atom_id res chain seq x y z
N SER A 1 4.93 7.95 3.66
CA SER A 1 4.40 8.23 5.03
C SER A 1 2.88 8.34 4.97
N SER A 2 2.18 8.12 6.09
CA SER A 2 0.72 8.21 6.23
C SER A 2 0.22 9.63 6.57
N ALA A 3 -1.12 9.84 6.61
CA ALA A 3 -1.74 11.06 7.18
C ALA A 3 -1.17 11.49 8.53
N LEU A 4 -0.81 10.52 9.38
CA LEU A 4 -0.37 10.76 10.76
C LEU A 4 1.15 10.93 10.93
N GLN A 5 1.89 11.22 9.84
CA GLN A 5 3.36 11.30 9.84
C GLN A 5 4.07 10.01 10.28
N ASN A 6 3.40 8.87 10.12
CA ASN A 6 3.88 7.56 10.50
C ASN A 6 4.06 6.69 9.23
N PRO A 7 4.58 5.46 9.37
CA PRO A 7 4.61 4.49 8.30
C PRO A 7 3.20 4.27 7.76
N ALA A 8 3.08 4.01 6.47
CA ALA A 8 1.81 3.75 5.83
C ALA A 8 1.25 2.38 6.24
N PHE A 9 -0.07 2.24 6.16
CA PHE A 9 -0.80 1.00 6.30
C PHE A 9 -1.78 0.92 5.13
N ASP A 10 -1.86 -0.21 4.45
CA ASP A 10 -2.79 -0.40 3.34
C ASP A 10 -3.10 -1.89 3.23
N CYS A 11 -4.38 -2.26 3.24
CA CYS A 11 -4.82 -3.64 3.15
C CYS A 11 -4.40 -4.35 1.85
N ARG A 12 -4.15 -3.59 0.76
CA ARG A 12 -3.60 -4.13 -0.48
C ARG A 12 -2.14 -4.60 -0.30
N ILE A 13 -1.39 -3.91 0.56
CA ILE A 13 -0.01 -4.29 0.89
C ILE A 13 -0.01 -5.37 1.98
N GLY A 14 -0.88 -5.26 2.97
CA GLY A 14 -1.06 -6.28 4.02
C GLY A 14 -1.24 -5.68 5.40
N PHE A 15 -1.35 -6.53 6.42
CA PHE A 15 -1.66 -6.13 7.80
C PHE A 15 -0.45 -5.61 8.60
N ARG A 16 0.50 -4.98 7.91
CA ARG A 16 1.76 -4.50 8.49
C ARG A 16 2.13 -3.13 7.91
N PHE A 17 2.73 -2.33 8.76
CA PHE A 17 3.21 -1.00 8.41
C PHE A 17 4.42 -1.07 7.49
N PHE A 18 4.52 -0.10 6.58
CA PHE A 18 5.62 0.02 5.65
C PHE A 18 6.04 1.47 5.43
N GLY A 19 7.29 1.65 5.01
CA GLY A 19 7.83 2.96 4.68
C GLY A 19 8.19 3.83 5.89
N PRO A 20 8.54 5.11 5.67
CA PRO A 20 8.63 5.78 4.37
C PRO A 20 9.64 5.10 3.43
N VAL A 21 9.30 4.96 2.14
CA VAL A 21 10.10 4.25 1.12
C VAL A 21 10.06 5.00 -0.20
N SER A 22 11.03 4.74 -1.08
CA SER A 22 11.01 5.21 -2.47
C SER A 22 9.93 4.50 -3.31
N HIS A 23 9.65 5.00 -4.51
CA HIS A 23 8.76 4.29 -5.45
C HIS A 23 9.34 2.92 -5.85
N ASP A 24 10.66 2.81 -6.02
CA ASP A 24 11.31 1.54 -6.38
C ASP A 24 11.19 0.50 -5.27
N ASP A 25 11.40 0.92 -4.01
CA ASP A 25 11.22 0.06 -2.85
C ASP A 25 9.75 -0.33 -2.66
N PHE A 26 8.83 0.61 -2.91
CA PHE A 26 7.40 0.34 -2.87
C PHE A 26 6.99 -0.68 -3.94
N HIS A 27 7.42 -0.49 -5.18
CA HIS A 27 7.18 -1.45 -6.25
C HIS A 27 7.88 -2.80 -5.99
N SER A 28 9.06 -2.79 -5.36
CA SER A 28 9.75 -4.01 -4.93
C SER A 28 8.90 -4.76 -3.92
N LEU A 29 8.34 -4.05 -2.93
CA LEU A 29 7.41 -4.63 -1.97
C LEU A 29 6.15 -5.17 -2.64
N THR A 30 5.51 -4.45 -3.56
CA THR A 30 4.26 -4.90 -4.22
C THR A 30 4.44 -6.18 -5.04
N ARG A 31 5.64 -6.41 -5.60
CA ARG A 31 6.02 -7.64 -6.31
C ARG A 31 6.71 -8.69 -5.43
N GLY A 32 6.61 -8.58 -4.11
CA GLY A 32 7.19 -9.57 -3.19
C GLY A 32 8.71 -9.67 -3.28
N HIS A 33 9.39 -8.57 -3.63
CA HIS A 33 10.84 -8.45 -3.83
C HIS A 33 11.40 -9.29 -4.98
N LEU A 34 10.56 -9.66 -5.96
CA LEU A 34 11.04 -10.23 -7.21
C LEU A 34 11.99 -9.23 -7.92
N ILE A 35 13.15 -9.74 -8.35
CA ILE A 35 14.14 -8.94 -9.09
C ILE A 35 13.60 -8.60 -10.48
N MET A 36 14.03 -7.47 -11.05
CA MET A 36 13.41 -6.92 -12.27
C MET A 36 13.57 -7.83 -13.48
N GLU A 37 14.65 -8.61 -13.56
CA GLU A 37 14.94 -9.58 -14.62
C GLU A 37 13.85 -10.67 -14.70
N ASP A 38 13.25 -11.00 -13.57
CA ASP A 38 12.21 -12.02 -13.45
C ASP A 38 10.79 -11.43 -13.50
N VAL A 39 10.61 -10.11 -13.46
CA VAL A 39 9.26 -9.52 -13.41
C VAL A 39 8.46 -9.81 -14.67
N GLU A 40 8.99 -9.56 -15.86
CA GLU A 40 8.23 -9.80 -17.09
C GLU A 40 7.93 -11.31 -17.30
N PRO A 41 8.89 -12.24 -17.15
CA PRO A 41 8.62 -13.68 -17.28
C PRO A 41 7.55 -14.23 -16.32
N PHE A 42 7.51 -13.75 -15.08
CA PHE A 42 6.63 -14.31 -14.04
C PHE A 42 5.35 -13.51 -13.78
N LEU A 43 5.40 -12.18 -13.96
CA LEU A 43 4.33 -11.24 -13.64
C LEU A 43 3.84 -10.44 -14.86
N GLY A 44 4.48 -10.59 -16.02
CA GLY A 44 4.02 -10.02 -17.28
C GLY A 44 4.54 -8.60 -17.57
N PRO A 45 4.38 -8.16 -18.84
CA PRO A 45 4.94 -6.90 -19.33
C PRO A 45 4.28 -5.67 -18.71
N GLU A 46 3.01 -5.75 -18.29
CA GLU A 46 2.32 -4.65 -17.61
C GLU A 46 3.00 -4.32 -16.27
N VAL A 47 3.31 -5.34 -15.48
CA VAL A 47 4.00 -5.17 -14.20
C VAL A 47 5.42 -4.65 -14.42
N ALA A 48 6.15 -5.19 -15.41
CA ALA A 48 7.48 -4.71 -15.74
C ALA A 48 7.47 -3.23 -16.13
N LYS A 49 6.58 -2.85 -17.06
CA LYS A 49 6.42 -1.47 -17.53
C LYS A 49 6.06 -0.53 -16.39
N THR A 50 5.05 -0.87 -15.59
CA THR A 50 4.64 -0.06 -14.43
C THR A 50 5.78 0.07 -13.42
N HIS A 51 6.50 -1.00 -13.11
CA HIS A 51 7.56 -0.95 -12.09
C HIS A 51 8.88 -0.31 -12.56
N THR A 52 9.04 -0.07 -13.86
CA THR A 52 10.10 0.80 -14.42
C THR A 52 9.63 2.23 -14.71
N GLY A 53 8.35 2.53 -14.46
CA GLY A 53 7.75 3.83 -14.73
C GLY A 53 8.23 4.91 -13.75
N SER A 54 8.26 6.15 -14.22
CA SER A 54 8.48 7.33 -13.37
C SER A 54 7.14 7.95 -13.02
N TYR A 55 6.89 8.13 -11.71
CA TYR A 55 5.62 8.65 -11.19
C TYR A 55 5.89 9.81 -10.25
N ALA A 56 4.99 10.79 -10.20
CA ALA A 56 4.98 11.77 -9.12
C ALA A 56 4.42 11.14 -7.83
N THR A 57 4.87 11.65 -6.68
CA THR A 57 4.34 11.24 -5.38
C THR A 57 3.14 12.10 -5.00
N HIS A 58 2.01 11.47 -4.72
CA HIS A 58 0.78 12.15 -4.31
C HIS A 58 0.30 11.65 -2.95
N PHE A 59 -0.39 12.51 -2.21
CA PHE A 59 -1.09 12.10 -1.00
C PHE A 59 -2.44 11.49 -1.38
N THR A 60 -2.55 10.18 -1.18
CA THR A 60 -3.65 9.33 -1.64
C THR A 60 -4.52 8.93 -0.45
N HIS A 61 -5.84 8.85 -0.63
CA HIS A 61 -6.75 8.33 0.39
C HIS A 61 -6.64 6.82 0.52
N ALA A 62 -6.48 6.12 -0.63
CA ALA A 62 -6.33 4.67 -0.75
C ALA A 62 -7.52 3.84 -0.25
N ASP A 63 -8.65 4.51 0.02
CA ASP A 63 -9.94 3.87 0.33
C ASP A 63 -11.10 4.78 -0.10
N LEU A 64 -10.95 5.51 -1.21
CA LEU A 64 -11.98 6.45 -1.64
C LEU A 64 -13.20 5.69 -2.18
N ALA A 65 -14.30 5.75 -1.43
CA ALA A 65 -15.57 5.11 -1.75
C ALA A 65 -16.73 5.99 -1.29
N PRO A 66 -17.95 5.84 -1.82
CA PRO A 66 -19.09 6.65 -1.43
C PRO A 66 -19.36 6.66 0.08
N ARG A 67 -19.12 5.54 0.77
CA ARG A 67 -19.26 5.41 2.24
C ARG A 67 -18.34 6.36 3.03
N ASN A 68 -17.26 6.81 2.41
CA ASN A 68 -16.24 7.68 3.01
C ASN A 68 -16.42 9.16 2.60
N ILE A 69 -17.51 9.50 1.88
CA ILE A 69 -17.82 10.86 1.43
C ILE A 69 -19.14 11.30 2.06
N MET A 70 -19.07 12.31 2.92
CA MET A 70 -20.25 12.92 3.52
C MET A 70 -20.75 14.05 2.64
N VAL A 71 -22.04 14.05 2.31
CA VAL A 71 -22.69 15.09 1.50
C VAL A 71 -23.72 15.82 2.34
N ARG A 72 -23.68 17.16 2.33
CA ARG A 72 -24.66 18.03 2.98
C ARG A 72 -25.11 19.10 2.00
N ASN A 73 -26.42 19.24 1.81
CA ASN A 73 -27.03 20.22 0.90
C ASN A 73 -26.44 20.14 -0.54
N GLY A 74 -26.26 18.92 -1.06
CA GLY A 74 -25.73 18.68 -2.41
C GLY A 74 -24.24 18.98 -2.59
N ARG A 75 -23.49 19.24 -1.51
CA ARG A 75 -22.04 19.50 -1.55
C ARG A 75 -21.29 18.52 -0.66
N ILE A 76 -20.05 18.19 -1.05
CA ILE A 76 -19.15 17.42 -0.20
C ILE A 76 -18.89 18.21 1.08
N ALA A 77 -19.27 17.64 2.21
CA ALA A 77 -19.09 18.20 3.54
C ALA A 77 -17.81 17.70 4.20
N ALA A 78 -17.45 16.42 3.99
CA ALA A 78 -16.22 15.82 4.49
C ALA A 78 -15.84 14.57 3.69
N ILE A 79 -14.55 14.26 3.69
CA ILE A 79 -14.00 12.95 3.34
C ILE A 79 -13.40 12.37 4.61
N ILE A 80 -13.77 11.14 4.95
CA ILE A 80 -13.45 10.48 6.22
C ILE A 80 -12.75 9.14 5.97
N ASP A 81 -12.30 8.49 7.06
CA ASP A 81 -11.65 7.17 7.01
C ASP A 81 -10.30 7.15 6.27
N TRP A 82 -9.41 8.06 6.68
CA TRP A 82 -8.05 8.21 6.14
C TRP A 82 -7.06 7.14 6.64
N GLY A 83 -7.54 5.99 7.14
CA GLY A 83 -6.70 4.96 7.75
C GLY A 83 -5.63 4.38 6.82
N PHE A 84 -5.92 4.32 5.51
CA PHE A 84 -4.99 3.81 4.49
C PHE A 84 -4.19 4.89 3.76
N SER A 85 -4.47 6.15 4.10
CA SER A 85 -3.90 7.26 3.39
C SER A 85 -2.40 7.39 3.56
N GLY A 86 -1.74 7.89 2.54
CA GLY A 86 -0.30 8.04 2.53
C GLY A 86 0.22 8.65 1.24
N TRP A 87 1.55 8.76 1.18
CA TRP A 87 2.28 9.22 0.01
C TRP A 87 2.63 8.02 -0.87
N TYR A 88 2.00 7.95 -2.04
CA TYR A 88 2.11 6.85 -3.00
C TYR A 88 2.43 7.36 -4.41
N PRO A 89 2.80 6.48 -5.36
CA PRO A 89 2.77 6.81 -6.78
C PRO A 89 1.40 7.36 -7.19
N GLU A 90 1.38 8.33 -8.10
CA GLU A 90 0.15 9.04 -8.53
C GLU A 90 -0.99 8.13 -9.01
N TYR A 91 -0.68 6.94 -9.54
CA TYR A 91 -1.68 5.98 -10.01
C TYR A 91 -2.40 5.23 -8.87
N TRP A 92 -1.95 5.35 -7.62
CA TRP A 92 -2.39 4.48 -6.53
C TRP A 92 -3.88 4.67 -6.21
N GLU A 93 -4.42 5.90 -6.24
CA GLU A 93 -5.86 6.11 -6.00
C GLU A 93 -6.71 5.40 -7.07
N PHE A 94 -6.31 5.57 -8.35
CA PHE A 94 -7.02 4.99 -9.48
C PHE A 94 -7.10 3.47 -9.36
N THR A 95 -5.99 2.81 -9.05
CA THR A 95 -5.94 1.35 -8.90
C THR A 95 -6.67 0.87 -7.63
N LYS A 96 -6.53 1.59 -6.50
CA LYS A 96 -7.18 1.22 -5.23
C LYS A 96 -8.70 1.31 -5.26
N VAL A 97 -9.28 2.27 -5.97
CA VAL A 97 -10.74 2.33 -6.17
C VAL A 97 -11.29 1.03 -6.79
N HIS A 98 -10.54 0.41 -7.70
CA HIS A 98 -10.91 -0.86 -8.32
C HIS A 98 -10.67 -2.08 -7.41
N TYR A 99 -9.86 -1.93 -6.36
CA TYR A 99 -9.61 -2.97 -5.36
C TYR A 99 -10.70 -3.04 -4.28
N ASN A 100 -11.31 -1.90 -3.94
CA ASN A 100 -12.24 -1.80 -2.82
C ASN A 100 -13.58 -2.49 -3.13
N MET A 101 -13.86 -3.64 -2.53
CA MET A 101 -15.10 -4.38 -2.75
C MET A 101 -16.28 -3.78 -1.95
N PHE A 102 -17.28 -3.23 -2.63
CA PHE A 102 -18.55 -2.79 -2.02
C PHE A 102 -19.71 -2.77 -3.04
N LEU A 103 -20.96 -2.68 -2.56
CA LEU A 103 -22.14 -2.64 -3.43
C LEU A 103 -22.15 -1.39 -4.31
N GLY A 104 -22.37 -1.56 -5.62
CA GLY A 104 -22.37 -0.45 -6.59
C GLY A 104 -20.98 0.01 -7.04
N GLN A 105 -19.95 -0.82 -6.85
CA GLN A 105 -18.58 -0.52 -7.26
C GLN A 105 -18.46 -0.17 -8.74
N ASP A 106 -19.20 -0.83 -9.64
CA ASP A 106 -19.10 -0.59 -11.09
C ASP A 106 -19.45 0.87 -11.45
N LEU A 107 -20.59 1.37 -10.95
CA LEU A 107 -20.98 2.77 -11.13
C LEU A 107 -19.96 3.74 -10.50
N TRP A 108 -19.39 3.39 -9.36
CA TRP A 108 -18.36 4.22 -8.73
C TRP A 108 -17.10 4.29 -9.58
N VAL A 109 -16.63 3.14 -10.09
CA VAL A 109 -15.47 3.04 -10.97
C VAL A 109 -15.68 3.83 -12.25
N GLU A 110 -16.86 3.74 -12.86
CA GLU A 110 -17.23 4.53 -14.05
C GLU A 110 -17.14 6.03 -13.77
N ASN A 111 -17.67 6.50 -12.65
CA ASN A 111 -17.58 7.90 -12.25
C ASN A 111 -16.13 8.35 -11.96
N ILE A 112 -15.35 7.50 -11.29
CA ILE A 112 -13.94 7.80 -10.99
C ILE A 112 -13.10 7.95 -12.27
N ARG A 113 -13.38 7.14 -13.29
CA ARG A 113 -12.73 7.24 -14.62
C ARG A 113 -13.00 8.57 -15.33
N LEU A 114 -14.04 9.32 -14.94
CA LEU A 114 -14.34 10.64 -15.49
C LEU A 114 -13.54 11.76 -14.83
N ILE A 115 -12.99 11.53 -13.62
CA ILE A 115 -12.37 12.60 -12.82
C ILE A 115 -10.88 12.39 -12.55
N LEU A 116 -10.41 11.13 -12.50
CA LEU A 116 -9.00 10.82 -12.32
C LEU A 116 -8.32 10.60 -13.67
N PRO A 117 -7.02 10.90 -13.79
CA PRO A 117 -6.26 10.45 -14.94
C PRO A 117 -6.36 8.92 -15.09
N GLY A 118 -6.40 8.44 -16.33
CA GLY A 118 -6.50 7.01 -16.62
C GLY A 118 -5.15 6.31 -16.45
N TYR A 119 -5.11 5.28 -15.61
CA TYR A 119 -3.93 4.45 -15.36
C TYR A 119 -4.23 2.96 -15.65
N GLU A 120 -4.66 2.65 -16.87
CA GLU A 120 -5.11 1.30 -17.24
C GLU A 120 -3.97 0.27 -17.25
N THR A 121 -2.75 0.69 -17.61
CA THR A 121 -1.58 -0.21 -17.57
C THR A 121 -1.26 -0.58 -16.12
N GLU A 122 -1.25 0.40 -15.23
CA GLU A 122 -1.01 0.23 -13.80
C GLU A 122 -2.13 -0.59 -13.15
N LEU A 123 -3.38 -0.38 -13.56
CA LEU A 123 -4.51 -1.20 -13.11
C LEU A 123 -4.37 -2.66 -13.57
N ALA A 124 -3.94 -2.90 -14.81
CA ALA A 124 -3.68 -4.25 -15.29
C ALA A 124 -2.54 -4.92 -14.50
N ALA A 125 -1.44 -4.20 -14.26
CA ALA A 125 -0.33 -4.64 -13.43
C ALA A 125 -0.80 -4.98 -12.00
N GLU A 126 -1.55 -4.07 -11.36
CA GLU A 126 -2.06 -4.28 -10.01
C GLU A 126 -3.01 -5.49 -9.93
N ARG A 127 -3.90 -5.70 -10.91
CA ARG A 127 -4.77 -6.89 -10.96
C ARG A 127 -3.98 -8.20 -11.06
N ILE A 128 -2.84 -8.22 -11.76
CA ILE A 128 -1.95 -9.37 -11.80
C ILE A 128 -1.36 -9.61 -10.40
N LEU A 129 -0.86 -8.55 -9.76
CA LEU A 129 -0.29 -8.62 -8.42
C LEU A 129 -1.32 -9.03 -7.37
N TRP A 130 -2.56 -8.54 -7.42
CA TRP A 130 -3.65 -8.93 -6.50
C TRP A 130 -3.90 -10.44 -6.51
N ARG A 131 -3.82 -11.05 -7.71
CA ARG A 131 -4.07 -12.49 -7.90
C ARG A 131 -2.86 -13.33 -7.51
N ARG A 132 -1.65 -12.88 -7.84
CA ARG A 132 -0.43 -13.69 -7.71
C ARG A 132 0.27 -13.50 -6.37
N LEU A 133 0.19 -12.29 -5.82
CA LEU A 133 0.91 -11.85 -4.63
C LEU A 133 -0.04 -11.03 -3.74
N PRO A 134 -1.09 -11.67 -3.19
CA PRO A 134 -1.97 -11.00 -2.23
C PRO A 134 -1.18 -10.66 -0.97
N GLU A 135 -1.34 -9.42 -0.49
CA GLU A 135 -0.76 -8.94 0.76
C GLU A 135 0.75 -9.21 0.91
N PRO A 136 1.61 -8.71 0.00
CA PRO A 136 3.03 -9.03 0.01
C PRO A 136 3.79 -8.52 1.26
N GLY A 137 3.19 -7.57 1.98
CA GLY A 137 3.66 -7.08 3.27
C GLY A 137 3.23 -7.93 4.46
N THR A 138 2.35 -8.92 4.32
CA THR A 138 1.97 -9.83 5.41
C THR A 138 3.05 -10.91 5.58
N ILE A 139 3.39 -11.25 6.83
CA ILE A 139 4.24 -12.44 7.12
C ILE A 139 3.42 -13.69 6.81
N SER A 140 3.93 -14.50 5.90
CA SER A 140 3.40 -15.83 5.58
C SER A 140 4.51 -16.88 5.72
N GLY A 141 4.10 -18.13 5.90
CA GLY A 141 5.00 -19.27 5.98
C GLY A 141 4.40 -20.46 5.27
N THR A 142 5.23 -21.24 4.58
CA THR A 142 4.79 -22.54 4.08
C THR A 142 4.75 -23.54 5.23
N PHE A 143 3.72 -24.39 5.24
CA PHE A 143 3.66 -25.55 6.14
C PHE A 143 4.44 -26.75 5.58
N SER A 144 4.97 -26.64 4.35
CA SER A 144 5.79 -27.65 3.70
C SER A 144 7.25 -27.57 4.14
N ASN A 145 7.98 -28.67 3.99
CA ASN A 145 9.41 -28.73 4.23
C ASN A 145 10.16 -28.58 2.87
N PRO A 146 11.12 -27.65 2.72
CA PRO A 146 11.58 -26.69 3.72
C PRO A 146 10.55 -25.60 4.01
N HIS A 147 10.46 -25.21 5.28
CA HIS A 147 9.62 -24.10 5.71
C HIS A 147 10.22 -22.79 5.20
N VAL A 148 9.52 -22.13 4.28
CA VAL A 148 9.91 -20.82 3.76
C VAL A 148 9.02 -19.78 4.43
N ARG A 149 9.62 -18.77 5.06
CA ARG A 149 8.91 -17.67 5.72
C ARG A 149 9.21 -16.35 5.02
N THR A 150 8.17 -15.62 4.65
CA THR A 150 8.31 -14.25 4.15
C THR A 150 8.49 -13.29 5.33
N LYS A 151 9.35 -12.28 5.17
CA LYS A 151 9.61 -11.30 6.23
C LYS A 151 8.46 -10.29 6.41
N GLY A 152 7.60 -10.17 5.41
CA GLY A 152 6.57 -9.12 5.34
C GLY A 152 7.18 -7.72 5.27
N SER A 153 6.34 -6.70 5.42
CA SER A 153 6.75 -5.31 5.40
C SER A 153 7.18 -4.81 6.78
N THR A 154 7.98 -3.74 6.78
CA THR A 154 8.41 -3.05 7.99
C THR A 154 8.51 -1.55 7.73
N PRO A 155 8.31 -0.71 8.77
CA PRO A 155 8.76 0.67 8.74
C PRO A 155 10.24 0.78 8.36
N SER A 156 10.62 1.90 7.75
CA SER A 156 12.02 2.13 7.39
C SER A 156 12.92 2.19 8.62
N ALA A 157 14.17 1.75 8.45
CA ALA A 157 15.17 1.76 9.52
C ALA A 157 15.38 3.16 10.12
N GLU A 158 15.37 4.20 9.28
CA GLU A 158 15.46 5.58 9.74
C GLU A 158 14.29 5.99 10.63
N TRP A 159 13.07 5.59 10.27
CA TRP A 159 11.89 5.89 11.07
C TRP A 159 11.92 5.13 12.40
N LEU A 160 12.29 3.85 12.39
CA LEU A 160 12.47 3.05 13.60
C LEU A 160 13.51 3.67 14.53
N LYS A 161 14.66 4.09 14.00
CA LYS A 161 15.72 4.76 14.77
C LYS A 161 15.24 6.06 15.41
N LYS A 162 14.49 6.89 14.68
CA LYS A 162 13.91 8.14 15.22
C LYS A 162 12.86 7.89 16.30
N ARG A 163 12.21 6.73 16.30
CA ARG A 163 11.22 6.34 17.32
C ARG A 163 11.84 5.61 18.50
N ALA A 164 12.99 4.98 18.32
CA ALA A 164 13.71 4.33 19.41
C ALA A 164 13.96 5.32 20.55
N GLY A 165 13.48 5.00 21.75
CA GLY A 165 13.64 5.82 22.95
C GLY A 165 12.56 6.86 23.22
N LEU A 166 11.59 7.06 22.31
CA LEU A 166 10.42 7.90 22.61
C LEU A 166 9.51 7.19 23.62
N LYS A 167 9.40 7.74 24.83
CA LYS A 167 8.40 7.33 25.82
C LYS A 167 7.07 8.00 25.50
N SER A 168 6.35 7.43 24.53
CA SER A 168 5.04 7.93 24.11
C SER A 168 3.98 6.84 24.23
N THR A 169 2.77 7.23 24.64
CA THR A 169 1.59 6.36 24.73
C THR A 169 0.75 6.40 23.46
N ASP A 170 1.28 6.98 22.39
CA ASP A 170 0.60 6.97 21.10
C ASP A 170 0.46 5.54 20.55
N LEU A 171 -0.55 5.35 19.70
CA LEU A 171 -0.87 4.06 19.10
C LEU A 171 0.34 3.38 18.43
N TRP A 172 1.26 4.16 17.85
CA TRP A 172 2.38 3.67 17.06
C TRP A 172 3.50 3.14 17.94
N SER A 173 3.82 3.87 19.01
CA SER A 173 4.75 3.42 20.05
C SER A 173 4.26 2.12 20.70
N LEU A 174 2.95 2.02 20.97
CA LEU A 174 2.33 0.80 21.49
C LEU A 174 2.33 -0.36 20.49
N ALA A 175 2.08 -0.09 19.20
CA ALA A 175 2.09 -1.10 18.15
C ALA A 175 3.50 -1.67 17.90
N LEU A 176 4.55 -0.85 17.99
CA LEU A 176 5.94 -1.30 17.93
C LEU A 176 6.30 -2.16 19.15
N ALA A 177 5.97 -1.71 20.36
CA ALA A 177 6.30 -2.41 21.61
C ALA A 177 5.63 -3.78 21.72
N ARG A 178 4.46 -3.97 21.08
CA ARG A 178 3.75 -5.27 21.05
C ARG A 178 4.33 -6.28 20.05
N GLY A 179 5.37 -5.91 19.30
CA GLY A 179 6.26 -6.87 18.63
C GLY A 179 5.66 -7.56 17.41
N LYS A 180 5.92 -6.99 16.24
CA LYS A 180 5.97 -7.72 14.96
C LYS A 180 7.06 -7.20 14.00
N TYR A 181 7.73 -6.10 14.32
CA TYR A 181 8.76 -5.48 13.48
C TYR A 181 10.14 -5.81 14.05
N ASP A 182 11.07 -6.26 13.21
CA ASP A 182 12.42 -6.62 13.63
C ASP A 182 13.22 -5.34 13.91
N THR A 183 13.41 -5.03 15.20
CA THR A 183 14.17 -3.86 15.66
C THR A 183 15.60 -4.23 16.07
N ALA A 184 16.01 -5.49 15.94
CA ALA A 184 17.21 -6.06 16.55
C ALA A 184 18.56 -5.61 15.92
N GLY A 185 18.57 -4.59 15.06
CA GLY A 185 19.79 -4.04 14.44
C GLY A 185 19.92 -2.52 14.54
N VAL A 186 19.12 -1.85 15.38
CA VAL A 186 19.04 -0.38 15.45
C VAL A 186 19.61 0.19 16.77
N THR A 187 20.27 -0.62 17.58
CA THR A 187 20.99 -0.18 18.79
C THR A 187 22.27 0.57 18.46
#